data_AF-A0A7X8ULY3-F1
#
_entry.id   AF-A0A7X8ULY3-F1
#
_cell.length_a   1.000
_cell.length_b   1.000
_cell.length_c   1.000
_cell.angle_alpha   90.00
_cell.angle_beta   90.00
_cell.angle_gamma   90.00
#
_symmetry.space_group_name_H-M   'P 1'
#
loop_
_entity.id
_entity.type
_entity.pdbx_description
1 polymer ?
#
loop_
_entity_poly.entity_id
_entity_poly.type
_entity_poly.pdbx_seq_one_letter_code
_entity_poly.pdbx_strand_id
1 'polypeptide(L)'
;MTPEKLFERSWAITVLNNVLRRLESDYHSRGKGREFQSLRHVLDGQADERSHGQIATELGVSAGAVRVMAHRLRRQYRELLRNEIAQTVADEKQVDEEIRYLLQCL
;
A
#
# COMPACT_ATOMS: atom_id res chain seq x y z
N MET A 1 -20.68 4.31 17.42
CA MET A 1 -20.08 5.06 16.30
C MET A 1 -20.95 6.26 16.03
N THR A 2 -20.37 7.45 15.88
CA THR A 2 -21.10 8.65 15.45
C THR A 2 -21.03 8.78 13.92
N PRO A 3 -21.90 9.58 13.28
CA PRO A 3 -21.84 9.84 11.84
C PRO A 3 -20.47 10.37 11.37
N GLU A 4 -19.81 11.19 12.19
CA GLU A 4 -18.49 11.73 11.89
C GLU A 4 -17.44 10.61 11.76
N LYS A 5 -17.42 9.66 12.70
CA LYS A 5 -16.49 8.52 12.65
C LYS A 5 -16.71 7.60 11.44
N LEU A 6 -17.96 7.46 10.99
CA LEU A 6 -18.26 6.68 9.78
C LEU A 6 -17.78 7.38 8.52
N PHE A 7 -17.91 8.71 8.48
CA PHE A 7 -17.40 9.53 7.40
C PHE A 7 -15.87 9.48 7.34
N GLU A 8 -15.20 9.71 8.48
CA GLU A 8 -13.73 9.63 8.61
C GLU A 8 -13.19 8.27 8.17
N ARG A 9 -13.83 7.18 8.60
CA ARG A 9 -13.44 5.82 8.17
C ARG A 9 -13.61 5.60 6.67
N SER A 10 -14.72 6.07 6.10
CA SER A 10 -15.00 5.95 4.66
C SER A 10 -14.00 6.75 3.84
N TRP A 11 -13.63 7.94 4.31
CA TRP A 11 -12.55 8.75 3.75
C TRP A 11 -11.21 8.01 3.81
N ALA A 12 -10.82 7.48 4.97
CA ALA A 12 -9.58 6.73 5.14
C ALA A 12 -9.49 5.54 4.17
N ILE A 13 -10.55 4.72 4.08
CA ILE A 13 -10.63 3.60 3.12
C ILE A 13 -10.49 4.09 1.67
N THR A 14 -11.09 5.23 1.34
CA THR A 14 -11.04 5.81 -0.02
C THR A 14 -9.63 6.23 -0.40
N VAL A 15 -8.93 6.92 0.51
CA VAL A 15 -7.52 7.32 0.33
C VAL A 15 -6.63 6.09 0.12
N LEU A 16 -6.74 5.07 0.97
CA LEU A 16 -5.94 3.85 0.84
C LEU A 16 -6.21 3.11 -0.47
N ASN A 17 -7.46 3.05 -0.92
CA ASN A 17 -7.84 2.44 -2.20
C ASN A 17 -7.28 3.23 -3.40
N ASN A 18 -7.28 4.57 -3.35
CA ASN A 18 -6.67 5.40 -4.39
C ASN A 18 -5.17 5.12 -4.52
N VAL A 19 -4.46 5.10 -3.39
CA VAL A 19 -3.02 4.82 -3.33
C VAL A 19 -2.73 3.43 -3.89
N LEU A 20 -3.52 2.42 -3.50
CA LEU A 20 -3.35 1.05 -3.99
C LEU A 20 -3.57 0.95 -5.50
N ARG A 21 -4.62 1.58 -6.04
CA ARG A 21 -4.89 1.61 -7.49
C ARG A 21 -3.78 2.30 -8.28
N ARG A 22 -3.23 3.40 -7.75
CA ARG A 22 -2.12 4.11 -8.38
C ARG A 22 -0.87 3.24 -8.42
N LEU A 23 -0.55 2.56 -7.32
CA LEU A 23 0.57 1.62 -7.25
C LEU A 23 0.39 0.46 -8.24
N GLU A 24 -0.82 -0.09 -8.33
CA GLU A 24 -1.16 -1.15 -9.28
C GLU A 24 -0.95 -0.69 -10.73
N SER A 25 -1.42 0.51 -11.08
CA SER A 25 -1.25 1.11 -12.40
C SER A 25 0.23 1.35 -12.75
N ASP A 26 1.02 1.83 -11.79
CA ASP A 26 2.46 2.02 -11.94
C ASP A 26 3.20 0.71 -12.22
N TYR A 27 2.77 -0.40 -11.61
CA TYR A 27 3.33 -1.71 -11.91
C TYR A 27 2.89 -2.24 -13.28
N HIS A 28 1.60 -2.08 -13.62
CA HIS A 28 1.07 -2.51 -14.92
C HIS A 28 1.72 -1.77 -16.09
N SER A 29 1.91 -0.45 -15.98
CA SER A 29 2.58 0.35 -17.02
C SER A 29 4.03 -0.08 -17.27
N ARG A 30 4.68 -0.71 -16.29
CA ARG A 30 6.04 -1.28 -16.39
C ARG A 30 6.06 -2.75 -16.81
N GLY A 31 4.92 -3.34 -17.17
CA GLY A 31 4.78 -4.76 -17.49
C GLY A 31 4.90 -5.70 -16.28
N LYS A 32 4.83 -5.15 -15.06
CA LYS A 32 5.02 -5.88 -13.79
C LYS A 32 3.70 -6.18 -13.07
N GLY A 33 2.58 -6.23 -13.80
CA GLY A 33 1.26 -6.50 -13.21
C GLY A 33 1.20 -7.83 -12.44
N ARG A 34 1.85 -8.88 -12.98
CA ARG A 34 1.96 -10.19 -12.30
C ARG A 34 2.74 -10.12 -11.00
N GLU A 35 3.85 -9.37 -10.96
CA GLU A 35 4.61 -9.15 -9.73
C GLU A 35 3.75 -8.43 -8.67
N PHE A 36 3.00 -7.41 -9.09
CA PHE A 36 2.10 -6.68 -8.18
C PHE A 36 1.02 -7.59 -7.61
N GLN A 37 0.37 -8.41 -8.45
CA GLN A 37 -0.68 -9.32 -8.02
C GLN A 37 -0.17 -10.32 -6.97
N SER A 38 0.97 -10.97 -7.22
CA SER A 38 1.55 -11.91 -6.25
C SER A 38 2.02 -11.22 -4.96
N LEU A 39 2.53 -9.98 -5.04
CA LEU A 39 3.01 -9.23 -3.87
C LEU A 39 1.89 -8.49 -3.11
N ARG A 40 0.70 -8.32 -3.69
CA ARG A 40 -0.43 -7.63 -3.05
C ARG A 40 -0.82 -8.28 -1.72
N HIS A 41 -0.80 -9.61 -1.67
CA HIS A 41 -1.04 -10.38 -0.44
C HIS A 41 -0.05 -10.06 0.70
N VAL A 42 1.13 -9.56 0.34
CA VAL A 42 2.18 -9.15 1.28
C VAL A 42 1.89 -7.78 1.90
N LEU A 43 1.12 -6.92 1.23
CA LEU A 43 0.65 -5.64 1.77
C LEU A 43 -0.46 -5.83 2.80
N ASP A 44 -1.37 -6.77 2.58
CA ASP A 44 -2.53 -7.03 3.45
C ASP A 44 -2.16 -7.65 4.82
N GLY A 45 -0.86 -7.78 5.11
CA GLY A 45 -0.35 -8.38 6.34
C GLY A 45 -0.59 -9.89 6.45
N GLN A 46 -1.13 -10.51 5.39
CA GLN A 46 -1.47 -11.93 5.34
C GLN A 46 -0.30 -12.82 4.92
N ALA A 47 0.85 -12.24 4.57
CA ALA A 47 2.00 -13.02 4.10
C ALA A 47 2.88 -13.50 5.26
N ASP A 48 2.93 -14.82 5.43
CA ASP A 48 3.90 -15.54 6.25
C ASP A 48 5.12 -16.01 5.42
N GLU A 49 6.07 -16.71 6.04
CA GLU A 49 7.24 -17.24 5.31
C GLU A 49 6.87 -18.26 4.24
N ARG A 50 5.76 -19.02 4.40
CA ARG A 50 5.27 -19.95 3.38
C ARG A 50 4.76 -19.19 2.15
N SER A 51 4.11 -18.06 2.36
CA SER A 51 3.61 -17.16 1.32
C SER A 51 4.74 -16.65 0.42
N HIS A 52 5.90 -16.31 1.01
CA HIS A 52 7.06 -15.87 0.22
C HIS A 52 7.64 -16.98 -0.67
N GLY A 53 7.63 -18.25 -0.22
CA GLY A 53 8.11 -19.38 -1.03
C GLY A 53 7.18 -19.69 -2.22
N GLN A 54 5.87 -19.54 -2.03
CA GLN A 54 4.88 -19.69 -3.10
C GLN A 54 5.03 -18.57 -4.14
N ILE A 55 5.09 -17.31 -3.68
CA ILE A 55 5.32 -16.14 -4.55
C ILE A 55 6.65 -16.27 -5.30
N ALA A 56 7.69 -16.77 -4.65
CA ALA A 56 9.00 -17.00 -5.27
C ALA A 56 8.90 -17.99 -6.43
N THR A 57 8.14 -19.07 -6.25
CA THR A 57 7.89 -20.07 -7.28
C THR A 57 7.07 -19.50 -8.44
N GLU A 58 5.99 -18.75 -8.13
CA GLU A 58 5.13 -18.11 -9.14
C GLU A 58 5.86 -17.10 -10.01
N LEU A 59 6.78 -16.33 -9.41
CA LEU A 59 7.54 -15.29 -10.09
C LEU A 59 8.87 -15.82 -10.67
N GLY A 60 9.26 -17.06 -10.37
CA GLY A 60 10.53 -17.64 -10.81
C GLY A 60 11.76 -16.97 -10.18
N VAL A 61 11.64 -16.47 -8.95
CA VAL A 61 12.70 -15.75 -8.22
C VAL A 61 13.02 -16.45 -6.90
N SER A 62 14.05 -16.00 -6.18
CA SER A 62 14.34 -16.53 -4.84
C SER A 62 13.41 -15.95 -3.78
N ALA A 63 13.17 -16.69 -2.68
CA ALA A 63 12.42 -16.16 -1.53
C ALA A 63 13.04 -14.88 -0.94
N GLY A 64 14.38 -14.74 -1.02
CA GLY A 64 15.08 -13.50 -0.66
C GLY A 64 14.72 -12.33 -1.58
N ALA A 65 14.61 -12.57 -2.89
CA ALA A 65 14.16 -11.55 -3.84
C ALA A 65 12.72 -11.11 -3.55
N VAL A 66 11.81 -12.03 -3.20
CA VAL A 66 10.44 -11.69 -2.79
C VAL A 66 10.42 -10.75 -1.59
N ARG A 67 11.25 -11.00 -0.56
CA ARG A 67 11.37 -10.09 0.60
C ARG A 67 11.78 -8.68 0.15
N VAL A 68 12.79 -8.57 -0.71
CA VAL A 68 13.25 -7.27 -1.24
C VAL A 68 12.16 -6.57 -2.06
N MET A 69 11.46 -7.31 -2.93
CA MET A 69 10.36 -6.78 -3.72
C MET A 69 9.21 -6.30 -2.84
N ALA A 70 8.86 -7.05 -1.79
CA ALA A 70 7.85 -6.66 -0.80
C ALA A 70 8.25 -5.42 -0.01
N HIS A 71 9.52 -5.31 0.41
CA HIS A 71 10.04 -4.11 1.05
C HIS A 71 9.94 -2.90 0.12
N ARG A 72 10.30 -3.05 -1.16
CA ARG A 72 10.18 -1.99 -2.17
C ARG A 72 8.71 -1.58 -2.38
N LEU A 73 7.80 -2.54 -2.49
CA LEU A 73 6.38 -2.30 -2.66
C LEU A 73 5.80 -1.50 -1.48
N ARG A 74 6.11 -1.90 -0.25
CA ARG A 74 5.69 -1.17 0.97
C ARG A 74 6.23 0.26 1.02
N ARG A 75 7.48 0.46 0.59
CA ARG A 75 8.09 1.78 0.53
C ARG A 75 7.36 2.67 -0.49
N GLN A 76 7.12 2.17 -1.70
CA GLN A 76 6.40 2.91 -2.75
C GLN A 76 4.96 3.22 -2.33
N TYR A 77 4.28 2.27 -1.67
CA TYR A 77 2.96 2.49 -1.10
C TYR A 77 2.95 3.66 -0.10
N ARG A 78 3.93 3.71 0.82
CA ARG A 78 4.05 4.81 1.79
C ARG A 78 4.37 6.15 1.13
N GLU A 79 5.22 6.16 0.12
CA GLU A 79 5.56 7.37 -0.64
C GLU A 79 4.33 7.90 -1.40
N LEU A 80 3.55 7.01 -2.03
CA LEU A 80 2.30 7.39 -2.69
C LEU A 80 1.24 7.87 -1.70
N LEU A 81 1.10 7.22 -0.54
CA LEU A 81 0.20 7.67 0.52
C LEU A 81 0.59 9.06 1.02
N ARG A 82 1.88 9.30 1.24
CA ARG A 82 2.40 10.62 1.62
C ARG A 82 2.03 11.67 0.58
N ASN A 83 2.21 11.37 -0.70
CA ASN A 83 1.88 12.27 -1.79
C ASN A 83 0.38 12.53 -1.92
N GLU A 84 -0.46 11.52 -1.69
CA GLU A 84 -1.92 11.68 -1.72
C GLU A 84 -2.38 12.62 -0.58
N ILE A 85 -1.89 12.39 0.65
CA ILE A 85 -2.20 13.25 1.79
C ILE A 85 -1.63 14.66 1.61
N ALA A 86 -0.40 14.79 1.07
CA ALA A 86 0.23 16.08 0.80
C ALA A 86 -0.60 16.98 -0.14
N GLN A 87 -1.38 16.38 -1.06
CA GLN A 87 -2.29 17.12 -1.94
C GLN A 87 -3.56 17.61 -1.24
N THR A 88 -3.88 17.07 -0.06
CA THR A 88 -5.08 17.43 0.72
C THR A 88 -4.81 18.41 1.86
N VAL A 89 -3.56 18.50 2.32
CA VAL A 89 -3.16 19.41 3.41
C VAL A 89 -2.67 20.75 2.89
N ALA A 90 -2.79 21.78 3.73
CA ALA A 90 -2.29 23.12 3.41
C ALA A 90 -0.77 23.26 3.62
N ASP A 91 -0.18 22.45 4.52
CA ASP A 91 1.26 22.45 4.82
C ASP A 91 1.79 21.00 4.80
N GLU A 92 2.89 20.76 4.08
CA GLU A 92 3.56 19.46 3.98
C GLU A 92 4.03 18.92 5.35
N LYS A 93 4.24 19.80 6.34
CA LYS A 93 4.58 19.40 7.72
C LYS A 93 3.46 18.64 8.42
N GLN A 94 2.20 18.80 7.97
CA GLN A 94 1.04 18.12 8.55
C GLN A 94 0.88 16.69 8.04
N VAL A 95 1.58 16.30 6.98
CA VAL A 95 1.37 15.01 6.31
C VAL A 95 1.58 13.82 7.26
N ASP A 96 2.62 13.86 8.10
CA ASP A 96 2.89 12.78 9.06
C ASP A 96 1.86 12.70 10.19
N GLU A 97 1.20 13.81 10.52
CA GLU A 97 0.10 13.85 11.47
C GLU A 97 -1.18 13.30 10.85
N GLU A 98 -1.52 13.73 9.64
CA GLU A 98 -2.69 13.26 8.90
C GLU A 98 -2.61 11.76 8.57
N ILE A 99 -1.43 11.24 8.22
CA ILE A 99 -1.26 9.79 8.03
C ILE A 99 -1.54 9.04 9.34
N ARG A 100 -1.09 9.55 10.49
CA ARG A 100 -1.36 8.91 11.79
C ARG A 100 -2.84 8.95 12.13
N TYR A 101 -3.50 10.08 11.90
CA TYR A 101 -4.93 10.24 12.11
C TYR A 101 -5.74 9.31 11.19
N LEU A 102 -5.43 9.27 9.89
CA LEU A 102 -6.04 8.35 8.94
C LEU A 102 -5.96 6.89 9.40
N LEU A 103 -4.80 6.46 9.91
CA LEU A 103 -4.62 5.09 10.41
C LEU A 103 -5.43 4.81 11.70
N GLN A 104 -5.73 5.83 12.51
CA GLN A 104 -6.59 5.70 13.69
C GLN A 104 -8.08 5.58 13.34
N CYS A 105 -8.48 6.02 12.15
CA CYS A 105 -9.86 5.95 11.66
C CYS A 105 -10.27 4.57 11.09
N LEU A 106 -9.32 3.65 10.88
CA LEU A 106 -9.54 2.32 10.29
C LEU A 106 -10.11 1.30 11.28
#